data_AF-A0A519UHN0-F1
#
_entry.id   AF-A0A519UHN0-F1
#
_cell.length_a   1.000
_cell.length_b   1.000
_cell.length_c   1.000
_cell.angle_alpha   90.00
_cell.angle_beta   90.00
_cell.angle_gamma   90.00
#
_symmetry.space_group_name_H-M   'P 1'
#
loop_
_entity.id
_entity.type
_entity.pdbx_description
1 polymer ?
#
loop_
_entity_poly.entity_id
_entity_poly.type
_entity_poly.pdbx_seq_one_letter_code
_entity_poly.pdbx_strand_id
1 'polypeptide(L)' 'MKTQPLVIAGRPFSSRLFTGTGKFSSSALMEEALLASGSELVTVAL' A
#
# COMPACT_ATOMS: atom_id res chain seq x y z
N MET A 1 12.99 3.80 -18.48
CA MET A 1 11.65 4.44 -18.34
C MET A 1 11.67 5.38 -17.16
N LYS A 2 11.26 6.65 -17.31
CA LYS A 2 11.03 7.53 -16.15
C LYS A 2 9.66 7.19 -15.57
N THR A 3 9.61 6.63 -14.37
CA THR A 3 8.37 6.43 -13.62
C THR A 3 7.88 7.79 -13.12
N GLN A 4 6.81 8.30 -13.72
CA GLN A 4 6.14 9.50 -13.23
C GLN A 4 5.34 9.15 -11.96
N PRO A 5 5.33 10.00 -10.92
CA PRO A 5 4.57 9.72 -9.70
C PRO A 5 3.07 9.64 -10.00
N LEU A 6 2.37 8.72 -9.31
CA LEU A 6 0.91 8.71 -9.28
C LEU A 6 0.42 9.85 -8.39
N VAL A 7 -0.55 10.66 -8.83
CA VAL A 7 -1.10 11.73 -7.99
C VAL A 7 -2.57 11.45 -7.71
N ILE A 8 -2.92 11.23 -6.43
CA ILE A 8 -4.32 11.07 -5.99
C ILE A 8 -4.65 12.22 -5.04
N ALA A 9 -5.68 13.01 -5.37
CA ALA A 9 -6.09 14.17 -4.59
C ALA A 9 -4.92 15.12 -4.24
N GLY A 10 -4.00 15.34 -5.20
CA GLY A 10 -2.83 16.20 -5.02
C GLY A 10 -1.66 15.57 -4.25
N ARG A 11 -1.78 14.32 -3.77
CA ARG A 11 -0.70 13.60 -3.09
C ARG A 11 0.06 12.70 -4.07
N PRO A 12 1.39 12.84 -4.21
CA PRO A 12 2.19 11.97 -5.05
C PRO A 12 2.51 10.64 -4.36
N PHE A 13 2.51 9.55 -5.12
CA PHE A 13 2.90 8.20 -4.73
C PHE A 13 3.89 7.65 -5.76
N SER A 14 4.95 7.01 -5.28
CA SER A 14 5.94 6.34 -6.12
C SER A 14 5.53 4.89 -6.41
N SER A 15 4.91 4.23 -5.44
CA SER A 15 4.37 2.89 -5.52
C SER A 15 3.08 2.84 -6.32
N ARG A 16 2.91 1.80 -7.14
CA ARG A 16 1.67 1.50 -7.86
C ARG A 16 0.94 0.28 -7.31
N LEU A 17 1.42 -0.27 -6.19
CA LEU A 17 0.81 -1.41 -5.52
C LEU A 17 -0.10 -0.88 -4.43
N PHE A 18 -1.39 -1.12 -4.56
CA PHE A 18 -2.38 -0.75 -3.56
C PHE A 18 -2.76 -2.02 -2.81
N THR A 19 -2.80 -1.94 -1.48
CA THR A 19 -3.05 -3.10 -0.61
C THR A 19 -4.27 -2.87 0.26
N GLY A 20 -4.79 -3.95 0.83
CA GLY A 20 -5.84 -3.90 1.85
C GLY A 20 -5.41 -4.64 3.10
N THR A 21 -6.15 -4.47 4.19
CA THR A 21 -5.87 -5.13 5.48
C THR A 21 -6.58 -6.46 5.70
N GLY A 22 -7.39 -6.91 4.74
CA GLY A 22 -8.16 -8.16 4.86
C GLY A 22 -7.33 -9.43 4.61
N LYS A 23 -7.86 -10.57 5.07
CA LYS A 23 -7.36 -11.93 4.77
C LYS A 23 -5.97 -12.29 5.34
N PHE A 24 -5.43 -11.51 6.27
CA PHE A 24 -4.25 -11.90 7.03
C PHE A 24 -4.64 -12.73 8.26
N SER A 25 -3.86 -13.77 8.57
CA SER A 25 -4.08 -14.63 9.74
C SER A 25 -3.70 -13.97 11.07
N SER A 26 -2.92 -12.88 11.04
CA SER A 26 -2.55 -12.07 12.20
C SER A 26 -2.18 -10.65 11.79
N SER A 27 -2.20 -9.72 12.76
CA SER A 27 -1.76 -8.33 12.55
C SER A 27 -0.26 -8.22 12.24
N ALA A 28 0.57 -9.04 12.89
CA ALA A 28 2.01 -9.06 12.66
C ALA A 28 2.34 -9.46 11.20
N LEU A 29 1.68 -10.50 10.68
CA LEU A 29 1.89 -10.93 9.30
C LEU A 29 1.41 -9.88 8.29
N MET A 30 0.30 -9.19 8.59
CA MET A 30 -0.16 -8.07 7.78
C MET A 30 0.87 -6.94 7.74
N GLU A 31 1.43 -6.55 8.89
CA GLU A 31 2.44 -5.51 8.98
C GLU A 31 3.70 -5.86 8.18
N GLU A 32 4.22 -7.07 8.37
CA GLU A 32 5.37 -7.58 7.61
C GLU A 32 5.11 -7.55 6.09
N ALA A 33 3.93 -7.99 5.65
CA ALA A 33 3.55 -7.98 4.25
C ALA A 33 3.43 -6.56 3.68
N LEU A 34 2.85 -5.63 4.45
CA LEU A 34 2.72 -4.22 4.03
C LEU A 34 4.09 -3.56 3.89
N LEU A 35 4.99 -3.77 4.86
CA LEU A 35 6.36 -3.24 4.82
C LEU A 35 7.15 -3.83 3.64
N ALA A 36 7.11 -5.15 3.46
CA ALA A 36 7.81 -5.81 2.37
C ALA A 36 7.28 -5.40 0.98
N SER A 37 5.99 -5.07 0.88
CA SER A 37 5.36 -4.67 -0.38
C SER A 37 5.77 -3.28 -0.87
N GLY A 38 6.26 -2.40 0.01
CA GLY A 38 6.50 -0.99 -0.32
C GLY A 38 5.21 -0.26 -0.76
N SER A 39 4.04 -0.75 -0.35
CA SER A 39 2.77 -0.08 -0.61
C SER A 39 2.71 1.22 0.17
N GLU A 40 2.38 2.30 -0.53
CA GLU A 40 2.19 3.63 0.07
C GLU A 40 0.70 3.93 0.30
N LEU A 41 -0.19 3.00 -0.07
CA LEU A 41 -1.64 3.15 0.05
C LEU A 41 -2.29 1.83 0.48
N VAL A 42 -2.94 1.86 1.64
CA VAL A 42 -3.61 0.71 2.26
C VAL A 42 -5.07 1.05 2.57
N THR A 43 -6.00 0.17 2.21
CA THR A 43 -7.42 0.31 2.57
C THR A 43 -7.76 -0.47 3.84
N VAL A 44 -8.62 0.09 4.69
CA VAL A 44 -9.18 -0.55 5.89
C VAL A 44 -10.69 -0.70 5.78
N ALA A 45 -11.25 -1.74 6.40
CA ALA A 45 -12.70 -1.85 6.65
C ALA A 45 -12.98 -1.37 8.09
N LEU A 46 -13.98 -0.51 8.25
CA LEU A 46 -14.43 0.06 9.53
C LEU A 46 -15.81 -0.48 9.90
#